data_AF-A0A286GDF9-F1
#
_entry.id   AF-A0A286GDF9-F1
#
_cell.length_a   1.000
_cell.length_b   1.000
_cell.length_c   1.000
_cell.angle_alpha   90.00
_cell.angle_beta   90.00
_cell.angle_gamma   90.00
#
_symmetry.space_group_name_H-M   'P 1'
#
loop_
_entity.id
_entity.type
_entity.pdbx_description
1 polymer ?
#
loop_
_entity_poly.entity_id
_entity_poly.type
_entity_poly.pdbx_seq_one_letter_code
_entity_poly.pdbx_strand_id
1 'polypeptide(L)' 'MPATTAVFTIARVAEMLGEDEDWLWELSIDMFPGDGCLRVYGVGEDIVTAFTIRASRP' A
#
# COMPACT_ATOMS: atom_id res chain seq x y z
N MET A 1 3.54 -20.24 -2.96
CA MET A 1 3.02 -18.88 -2.65
C MET A 1 3.79 -17.92 -3.55
N PRO A 2 3.14 -17.06 -4.35
CA PRO A 2 3.87 -16.04 -5.09
C PRO A 2 4.58 -15.13 -4.10
N ALA A 3 5.89 -14.95 -4.27
CA ALA A 3 6.65 -14.06 -3.41
C ALA A 3 6.40 -12.62 -3.86
N THR A 4 5.91 -11.78 -2.95
CA THR A 4 5.85 -10.33 -3.16
C THR A 4 7.26 -9.82 -3.39
N THR A 5 7.57 -9.39 -4.61
CA THR A 5 8.92 -8.90 -4.96
C THR A 5 9.07 -7.39 -4.73
N ALA A 6 7.95 -6.67 -4.65
CA ALA A 6 7.94 -5.22 -4.48
C ALA A 6 6.68 -4.76 -3.73
N VAL A 7 6.82 -3.63 -3.05
CA VAL A 7 5.74 -2.83 -2.46
C VAL A 7 5.88 -1.39 -2.95
N PHE A 8 4.77 -0.67 -3.03
CA PHE A 8 4.72 0.73 -3.44
C PHE A 8 4.17 1.55 -2.28
N THR A 9 4.86 2.61 -1.86
CA THR A 9 4.35 3.51 -0.81
C THR A 9 3.03 4.15 -1.23
N ILE A 10 2.22 4.54 -0.26
CA ILE A 10 0.93 5.20 -0.52
C ILE A 10 1.08 6.45 -1.39
N ALA A 11 2.09 7.28 -1.14
CA ALA A 11 2.45 8.42 -2.00
C ALA A 11 2.68 8.00 -3.47
N ARG A 12 3.38 6.88 -3.69
CA ARG A 12 3.64 6.38 -5.05
C ARG A 12 2.36 5.87 -5.72
N VAL A 13 1.46 5.26 -4.96
CA VAL A 13 0.16 4.80 -5.47
C VAL A 13 -0.76 5.98 -5.77
N ALA A 14 -0.77 7.01 -4.92
CA ALA A 14 -1.50 8.26 -5.16
C ALA A 14 -1.10 8.89 -6.51
N GLU A 15 0.21 9.02 -6.75
CA GLU A 15 0.75 9.50 -8.01
C GLU A 15 0.35 8.62 -9.21
N MET A 16 0.37 7.29 -9.05
CA MET A 16 -0.03 6.35 -10.10
C MET A 16 -1.51 6.44 -10.47
N LEU A 17 -2.37 6.73 -9.49
CA LEU A 17 -3.82 6.83 -9.67
C LEU A 17 -4.26 8.26 -10.05
N GLY A 18 -3.41 9.27 -9.85
CA GLY A 18 -3.79 10.68 -9.98
C GLY A 18 -4.74 11.14 -8.88
N GLU A 19 -4.70 10.47 -7.73
CA GLU A 19 -5.56 10.69 -6.57
C GLU A 19 -4.78 11.31 -5.40
N ASP A 20 -5.51 11.78 -4.41
CA ASP A 20 -4.93 12.34 -3.18
C ASP A 20 -4.44 11.24 -2.21
N GLU A 21 -3.32 11.50 -1.53
CA GLU A 21 -2.72 10.55 -0.59
C GLU A 21 -3.57 10.35 0.66
N ASP A 22 -4.19 11.42 1.19
CA ASP A 22 -5.03 11.34 2.39
C ASP A 22 -6.31 10.55 2.09
N TRP A 23 -6.87 10.71 0.89
CA TRP A 23 -8.00 9.90 0.44
C TRP A 23 -7.65 8.40 0.38
N LEU A 24 -6.49 8.04 -0.17
CA LEU A 24 -6.01 6.66 -0.14
C LEU A 24 -5.73 6.17 1.29
N TRP A 25 -5.30 7.06 2.18
CA TRP A 25 -5.03 6.70 3.56
C TRP A 25 -6.31 6.31 4.27
N GLU A 26 -7.38 7.09 4.12
CA GLU A 26 -8.70 6.78 4.67
C GLU A 26 -9.21 5.42 4.18
N LEU A 27 -9.08 5.14 2.87
CA LEU A 27 -9.45 3.84 2.32
C LEU A 27 -8.61 2.69 2.89
N SER A 28 -7.34 2.93 3.18
CA SER A 28 -6.42 1.91 3.65
C SER A 28 -6.67 1.45 5.09
N ILE A 29 -7.41 2.25 5.89
CA ILE A 29 -7.70 1.96 7.30
C ILE A 29 -8.43 0.62 7.46
N ASP A 30 -9.35 0.31 6.54
CA ASP A 30 -10.18 -0.89 6.58
C ASP A 30 -9.56 -2.07 5.80
N MET A 31 -8.37 -1.91 5.22
CA MET A 31 -7.71 -2.96 4.45
C MET A 31 -6.83 -3.85 5.33
N PHE A 32 -6.93 -5.16 5.13
CA PHE A 32 -6.07 -6.12 5.81
C PHE A 32 -4.82 -6.44 4.98
N PRO A 33 -3.77 -7.03 5.58
CA PRO A 33 -2.61 -7.52 4.83
C PRO A 33 -2.96 -8.47 3.67
N GLY A 34 -4.06 -9.22 3.79
CA GLY A 34 -4.58 -10.08 2.72
C GLY A 34 -5.05 -9.32 1.48
N ASP A 35 -5.45 -8.06 1.63
CA ASP A 35 -5.89 -7.18 0.55
C ASP A 35 -4.70 -6.49 -0.16
N GLY A 36 -3.48 -6.74 0.32
CA GLY A 36 -2.26 -6.16 -0.22
C GLY A 36 -1.90 -4.80 0.38
N CYS A 37 -2.59 -4.36 1.45
CA CYS A 37 -2.22 -3.18 2.24
C CYS A 37 -1.29 -3.57 3.38
N LEU A 38 -0.11 -2.95 3.45
CA LEU A 38 0.94 -3.27 4.40
C LEU A 38 1.38 -2.02 5.16
N ARG A 39 1.75 -2.18 6.43
CA ARG A 39 2.42 -1.15 7.23
C ARG A 39 3.92 -1.42 7.21
N VAL A 40 4.69 -0.48 6.66
CA VAL A 40 6.15 -0.52 6.59
C VAL A 40 6.71 0.29 7.74
N TYR A 41 7.46 -0.35 8.62
CA TYR A 41 8.07 0.28 9.79
C TYR A 41 9.49 0.72 9.44
N GLY A 42 9.75 2.02 9.53
CA GLY A 42 11.06 2.64 9.43
C GLY A 42 11.82 2.62 10.75
N VAL A 43 12.85 3.46 10.83
CA VAL A 43 13.58 3.69 12.09
C VAL A 43 12.76 4.64 12.96
N GLY A 44 12.69 4.38 14.27
CA GLY A 44 11.90 5.22 15.19
C GLY A 44 10.40 4.97 15.06
N GLU A 45 9.62 6.04 14.92
CA GLU A 45 8.15 6.00 14.82
C GLU A 45 7.63 6.16 13.38
N ASP A 46 8.53 6.16 12.39
CA ASP A 46 8.17 6.29 10.99
C ASP A 46 7.42 5.05 10.52
N ILE A 47 6.14 5.20 10.17
CA ILE A 47 5.32 4.13 9.62
C ILE A 47 4.66 4.63 8.34
N VAL A 48 4.88 3.89 7.25
CA VAL A 48 4.33 4.22 5.93
C VAL A 48 3.38 3.10 5.48
N THR A 49 2.21 3.48 4.97
CA THR A 49 1.32 2.54 4.29
C THR A 49 1.88 2.23 2.90
N ALA A 50 1.92 0.96 2.52
CA ALA A 50 2.39 0.52 1.22
C ALA A 50 1.52 -0.61 0.65
N PHE A 51 1.51 -0.73 -0.67
CA PHE A 51 0.64 -1.66 -1.39
C PHE A 51 1.45 -2.66 -2.20
N THR A 52 1.03 -3.92 -2.20
CA THR A 52 1.53 -4.93 -3.13
C THR A 52 0.78 -4.83 -4.45
N ILE A 53 1.47 -5.00 -5.57
CA ILE A 53 0.75 -5.23 -6.83
C ILE A 53 0.11 -6.62 -6.78
N ARG A 54 -1.21 -6.68 -6.84
CA ARG A 54 -1.90 -7.92 -7.19
C ARG A 54 -2.06 -7.91 -8.71
N ALA A 55 -1.50 -8.91 -9.39
CA ALA A 55 -2.02 -9.26 -10.70
C ALA A 55 -3.53 -9.50 -10.50
N SER A 56 -4.37 -8.71 -11.15
CA SER A 56 -5.81 -8.97 -11.19
C SER A 56 -5.96 -10.43 -11.63
N ARG A 57 -6.43 -11.30 -10.74
CA ARG A 57 -6.84 -12.63 -11.19
C ARG A 57 -7.96 -12.39 -12.21
N PRO A 58 -7.89 -13.00 -13.40
CA PRO A 58 -8.98 -12.93 -14.37
C PRO A 58 -10.29 -13.44 -13.76
#